data_AF-A0A6B3CRT6-F1
#
_entry.id   AF-A0A6B3CRT6-F1
#
_cell.length_a   1.000
_cell.length_b   1.000
_cell.length_c   1.000
_cell.angle_alpha   90.00
_cell.angle_beta   90.00
_cell.angle_gamma   90.00
#
_symmetry.space_group_name_H-M   'P 1'
#
loop_
_entity.id
_entity.type
_entity.pdbx_description
1 polymer ?
#
loop_
_entity_poly.entity_id
_entity_poly.type
_entity_poly.pdbx_seq_one_letter_code
_entity_poly.pdbx_strand_id
1 'polypeptide(L)'
;ATAAPAPARQQTVSAGAVSVLAVNNLGLDTRHAKNWQCYLKFMGYNPGSSDGLLGTNSWKAGQRLFVSEGFYPKDEIDGIVGPKTIRGLQRYL
;
A
#
# COMPACT_ATOMS: atom_id res chain seq x y z
N ALA A 1 37.34 -27.58 -42.67
CA ALA A 1 35.92 -27.73 -42.29
C ALA A 1 35.63 -26.75 -41.16
N THR A 2 34.80 -25.74 -41.41
CA THR A 2 34.43 -24.72 -40.41
C THR A 2 33.00 -24.97 -39.93
N ALA A 3 32.83 -25.13 -38.62
CA ALA A 3 31.57 -25.49 -37.97
C ALA A 3 30.55 -24.33 -37.97
N ALA A 4 29.28 -24.67 -38.10
CA ALA A 4 28.13 -23.74 -38.09
C ALA A 4 27.79 -23.26 -36.66
N PRO A 5 27.24 -22.04 -36.48
CA PRO A 5 26.80 -21.56 -35.18
C PRO A 5 25.44 -22.15 -34.76
N ALA A 6 25.30 -22.48 -33.48
CA ALA A 6 24.06 -22.98 -32.87
C ALA A 6 23.06 -21.84 -32.60
N PRO A 7 21.73 -22.11 -32.60
CA PRO A 7 20.73 -21.07 -32.36
C PRO A 7 20.67 -20.68 -30.87
N ALA A 8 20.60 -19.39 -30.60
CA ALA A 8 20.42 -18.84 -29.25
C ALA A 8 19.01 -19.16 -28.73
N ARG A 9 18.95 -19.77 -27.54
CA ARG A 9 17.69 -20.01 -26.82
C ARG A 9 17.12 -18.66 -26.34
N GLN A 10 15.98 -18.26 -26.89
CA GLN A 10 15.21 -17.13 -26.39
C GLN A 10 14.70 -17.44 -24.98
N GLN A 11 15.16 -16.70 -23.98
CA GLN A 11 14.62 -16.74 -22.63
C GLN A 11 13.36 -15.89 -22.59
N THR A 12 12.19 -16.52 -22.65
CA THR A 12 10.93 -15.87 -22.32
C THR A 12 10.89 -15.68 -20.81
N VAL A 13 11.24 -14.47 -20.34
CA VAL A 13 11.03 -14.10 -18.94
C VAL A 13 9.51 -13.98 -18.75
N SER A 14 8.92 -14.97 -18.10
CA SER A 14 7.55 -14.88 -17.60
C SER A 14 7.51 -13.70 -16.63
N ALA A 15 6.88 -12.59 -17.04
CA ALA A 15 6.60 -11.47 -16.17
C ALA A 15 5.49 -11.88 -15.18
N GLY A 16 5.85 -12.75 -14.23
CA GLY A 16 5.07 -12.91 -13.01
C GLY A 16 5.05 -11.55 -12.32
N ALA A 17 3.86 -10.95 -12.21
CA ALA A 17 3.67 -9.67 -11.56
C ALA A 17 4.18 -9.78 -10.12
N VAL A 18 5.41 -9.32 -9.89
CA VAL A 18 5.90 -9.04 -8.55
C VAL A 18 5.16 -7.78 -8.12
N SER A 19 3.95 -7.97 -7.60
CA SER A 19 3.25 -6.92 -6.87
C SER A 19 4.01 -6.71 -5.58
N VAL A 20 5.08 -5.91 -5.64
CA VAL A 20 5.66 -5.30 -4.45
C VAL A 20 4.51 -4.54 -3.82
N LEU A 21 3.92 -5.08 -2.75
CA LEU A 21 2.95 -4.36 -1.94
C LEU A 21 3.62 -3.04 -1.55
N ALA A 22 3.21 -1.96 -2.21
CA ALA A 22 3.85 -0.68 -2.04
C ALA A 22 3.55 -0.18 -0.63
N VAL A 23 4.51 -0.34 0.26
CA VAL A 23 4.50 0.30 1.56
C VAL A 23 4.73 1.79 1.32
N ASN A 24 3.79 2.62 1.79
CA ASN A 24 3.94 4.07 1.76
C ASN A 24 3.70 4.63 3.16
N ASN A 25 4.77 4.94 3.87
CA ASN A 25 4.70 5.50 5.22
C ASN A 25 4.48 7.02 5.24
N LEU A 26 4.43 7.70 4.09
CA LEU A 26 4.39 9.17 4.00
C LEU A 26 5.50 9.86 4.81
N GLY A 27 6.67 9.23 4.91
CA GLY A 27 7.82 9.75 5.65
C GLY A 27 7.83 9.45 7.15
N LEU A 28 6.82 8.75 7.69
CA LEU A 28 6.84 8.28 9.08
C LEU A 28 7.92 7.23 9.30
N ASP A 29 8.65 7.35 10.41
CA ASP A 29 9.47 6.24 10.90
C ASP A 29 8.61 5.06 11.36
N THR A 30 9.25 3.92 11.56
CA THR A 30 8.59 2.67 11.95
C THR A 30 7.77 2.80 13.24
N ARG A 31 8.23 3.59 14.22
CA ARG A 31 7.54 3.75 15.50
C ARG A 31 6.27 4.56 15.34
N HIS A 32 6.32 5.68 14.61
CA HIS A 32 5.15 6.49 14.33
C HIS A 32 4.14 5.75 13.42
N ALA A 33 4.62 4.98 12.44
CA ALA A 33 3.76 4.13 11.61
C ALA A 33 3.06 3.03 12.43
N LYS A 34 3.75 2.40 13.39
CA LYS A 34 3.12 1.45 14.33
C LYS A 34 2.04 2.11 15.17
N ASN A 35 2.31 3.30 15.68
CA ASN A 35 1.32 4.04 16.46
C ASN A 35 0.05 4.32 15.64
N TRP A 36 0.20 4.70 14.36
CA TRP A 36 -0.94 4.87 13.45
C TRP A 36 -1.72 3.57 13.24
N GLN A 37 -1.04 2.43 13.00
CA GLN A 37 -1.71 1.13 12.88
C GLN A 37 -2.42 0.73 14.19
N CYS A 38 -1.78 0.91 15.34
CA CYS A 38 -2.40 0.65 16.64
C CYS A 38 -3.63 1.54 16.88
N TYR A 39 -3.55 2.82 16.52
CA TYR A 39 -4.65 3.77 16.61
C TYR A 39 -5.85 3.32 15.76
N LEU A 40 -5.63 2.98 14.49
CA LEU A 40 -6.67 2.46 13.61
C LEU A 40 -7.34 1.21 14.18
N LYS A 41 -6.53 0.27 14.71
CA LYS A 41 -7.04 -0.95 15.33
C LYS A 41 -7.89 -0.65 16.58
N PHE A 42 -7.44 0.29 17.42
CA PHE A 42 -8.20 0.75 18.58
C PHE A 42 -9.55 1.37 18.19
N MET A 43 -9.59 2.14 17.11
CA MET A 43 -10.81 2.71 16.53
C MET A 43 -11.71 1.67 15.81
N GLY A 44 -11.31 0.40 15.77
CA GLY A 44 -12.08 -0.68 15.14
C GLY A 44 -11.79 -0.89 13.65
N TYR A 45 -10.83 -0.17 13.07
CA TYR A 45 -10.42 -0.34 11.68
C TYR A 45 -9.19 -1.25 11.57
N ASN A 46 -9.34 -2.46 11.02
CA ASN A 46 -8.23 -3.41 10.91
C ASN A 46 -7.18 -2.98 9.86
N PRO A 47 -5.94 -2.60 10.27
CA PRO A 47 -4.88 -2.18 9.36
C PRO A 47 -3.97 -3.33 8.89
N GLY A 48 -4.23 -4.56 9.35
CA GLY A 48 -3.29 -5.69 9.27
C GLY A 48 -2.33 -5.71 10.47
N SER A 49 -1.11 -6.20 10.23
CA SER A 49 -0.06 -6.25 11.25
C SER A 49 0.36 -4.85 11.69
N SER A 50 0.66 -4.67 12.99
CA SER A 50 1.24 -3.44 13.53
C SER A 50 2.78 -3.49 13.46
N ASP A 51 3.30 -3.59 12.24
CA ASP A 51 4.72 -3.77 11.93
C ASP A 51 5.46 -2.47 11.60
N GLY A 52 4.74 -1.35 11.46
CA GLY A 52 5.27 -0.05 11.08
C GLY A 52 5.48 0.10 9.57
N LEU A 53 4.93 -0.80 8.78
CA LEU A 53 4.89 -0.75 7.32
C LEU A 53 3.45 -0.44 6.89
N LEU A 54 3.19 0.81 6.51
CA LEU A 54 1.88 1.25 6.06
C LEU A 54 1.61 0.76 4.63
N GLY A 55 1.19 -0.50 4.53
CA GLY A 55 0.75 -1.14 3.29
C GLY A 55 -0.73 -0.96 2.99
N THR A 56 -1.21 -1.64 1.95
CA THR A 56 -2.60 -1.54 1.46
C THR A 56 -3.66 -1.70 2.55
N ASN A 57 -3.50 -2.66 3.47
CA ASN A 57 -4.48 -2.87 4.54
C ASN A 57 -4.50 -1.71 5.55
N SER A 58 -3.33 -1.13 5.85
CA SER A 58 -3.23 0.04 6.73
C SER A 58 -3.91 1.25 6.10
N TRP A 59 -3.72 1.47 4.79
CA TRP A 59 -4.38 2.57 4.08
C TRP A 59 -5.88 2.34 3.86
N LYS A 60 -6.34 1.11 3.63
CA LYS A 60 -7.78 0.81 3.61
C LYS A 60 -8.43 1.10 4.97
N ALA A 61 -7.74 0.80 6.07
CA ALA A 61 -8.21 1.15 7.41
C ALA A 61 -8.29 2.66 7.61
N GLY A 62 -7.26 3.40 7.21
CA GLY A 62 -7.27 4.87 7.24
C GLY A 62 -8.39 5.48 6.38
N GLN A 63 -8.57 4.99 5.14
CA GLN A 63 -9.65 5.44 4.25
C GLN A 63 -11.03 5.16 4.86
N ARG A 64 -11.25 4.02 5.52
CA ARG A 64 -12.51 3.73 6.24
C ARG A 64 -12.77 4.72 7.38
N LEU A 65 -11.75 5.06 8.16
CA LEU A 65 -11.83 6.12 9.16
C LEU A 65 -12.20 7.45 8.51
N PHE A 66 -11.53 7.84 7.42
CA PHE A 66 -11.85 9.10 6.75
C PHE A 66 -13.26 9.12 6.17
N VAL A 67 -13.81 7.97 5.74
CA VAL A 67 -15.22 7.85 5.33
C VAL A 67 -16.15 8.08 6.52
N SER A 68 -15.86 7.52 7.71
CA SER A 68 -16.71 7.73 8.90
C SER A 68 -16.75 9.19 9.33
N GLU A 69 -15.65 9.91 9.14
CA GLU A 69 -15.57 11.35 9.43
C GLU A 69 -16.10 12.25 8.29
N GLY A 70 -16.51 11.67 7.16
CA GLY A 70 -17.00 12.43 6.00
C GLY A 70 -15.90 13.14 5.19
N PHE A 71 -14.65 12.72 5.33
CA PHE A 71 -13.47 13.29 4.65
C PHE A 71 -13.01 12.50 3.43
N TYR A 72 -13.63 11.36 3.14
CA TYR A 72 -13.28 10.49 2.03
C TYR A 72 -14.52 9.86 1.37
N PRO A 73 -14.53 9.64 0.05
CA PRO A 73 -15.64 9.01 -0.66
C PRO A 73 -15.78 7.52 -0.33
N LYS A 74 -17.00 7.10 0.02
CA LYS A 74 -17.31 5.74 0.53
C LYS A 74 -16.91 4.61 -0.41
N ASP A 75 -17.07 4.80 -1.72
CA ASP A 75 -16.91 3.74 -2.73
C ASP A 75 -15.50 3.67 -3.33
N GLU A 76 -14.53 4.39 -2.76
CA GLU A 76 -13.16 4.50 -3.30
C GLU A 76 -12.08 3.95 -2.35
N ILE A 77 -12.45 3.00 -1.50
CA ILE A 77 -11.51 2.38 -0.55
C ILE A 77 -10.65 1.33 -1.26
N ASP A 78 -9.47 1.76 -1.72
CA ASP A 78 -8.53 0.95 -2.50
C ASP A 78 -7.21 0.63 -1.75
N GLY A 79 -6.91 1.37 -0.69
CA GLY A 79 -5.64 1.27 0.06
C GLY A 79 -4.44 1.88 -0.66
N ILE A 80 -4.67 2.69 -1.69
CA ILE A 80 -3.62 3.41 -2.42
C ILE A 80 -3.52 4.82 -1.86
N VAL A 81 -2.30 5.30 -1.66
CA VAL A 81 -2.05 6.66 -1.20
C VAL A 81 -2.08 7.64 -2.38
N GLY A 82 -3.28 7.92 -2.88
CA GLY A 82 -3.52 8.91 -3.92
C GLY A 82 -3.90 10.30 -3.39
N PRO A 83 -4.16 11.29 -4.27
CA PRO A 83 -4.55 12.65 -3.88
C PRO A 83 -5.78 12.70 -2.97
N LYS A 84 -6.75 11.79 -3.15
CA LYS A 84 -7.94 11.69 -2.29
C LYS A 84 -7.58 11.24 -0.88
N THR A 85 -6.67 10.27 -0.73
CA THR A 85 -6.23 9.77 0.58
C THR A 85 -5.40 10.82 1.30
N ILE A 86 -4.51 11.53 0.59
CA ILE A 86 -3.74 12.65 1.15
C ILE A 86 -4.69 13.75 1.64
N ARG A 87 -5.67 14.15 0.83
CA ARG A 87 -6.68 15.14 1.24
C ARG A 87 -7.51 14.68 2.42
N GLY A 88 -7.95 13.42 2.44
CA GLY A 88 -8.71 12.85 3.55
C GLY A 88 -7.91 12.90 4.85
N LEU A 89 -6.63 12.49 4.80
CA LEU A 89 -5.71 12.58 5.93
C LEU A 89 -5.51 14.03 6.39
N GLN A 90 -5.31 14.98 5.47
CA GLN A 90 -5.14 16.40 5.81
C GLN A 90 -6.37 17.06 6.46
N ARG A 91 -7.58 16.56 6.20
CA ARG A 91 -8.81 17.07 6.85
C ARG A 91 -9.06 16.42 8.21
N TYR A 92 -8.52 15.23 8.40
CA TYR A 92 -8.64 14.46 9.63
C TYR A 92 -7.68 14.96 10.73
N LEU A 93 -6.49 15.39 10.34
CA LEU A 93 -5.49 16.03 11.20
C LEU A 93 -5.84 17.49 11.49
#